data_AF-A0A4R8SIP5-F1
#
_entry.id   AF-A0A4R8SIP5-F1
#
_cell.length_a   1.000
_cell.length_b   1.000
_cell.length_c   1.000
_cell.angle_alpha   90.00
_cell.angle_beta   90.00
_cell.angle_gamma   90.00
#
_symmetry.space_group_name_H-M   'P 1'
#
loop_
_entity.id
_entity.type
_entity.pdbx_description
1 polymer ?
#
loop_
_entity_poly.entity_id
_entity_poly.type
_entity_poly.pdbx_seq_one_letter_code
_entity_poly.pdbx_strand_id
1 'polypeptide(L)'
;MTTLSEDALAIRERIMAEMRSEGTSPTIAQLLSEFAMSDEEMALLLRDLEGAICVARQDEEHAESSTFQGEALTAPQPPLGELVYVRPFATFKNHYAITVGGQQKWYAECAVEACAISGQFPDTEVIVDSVCRQTGQPVRLVGLDGVLVDYSPRTLRVHLGYPIREMPHRVVGWCDYNSFFASEDAANQWRAEHPELAGVTRSPVEMARLITGSIAQGRHDYSYQPHLPVLTMARQMREMGLTRATRLGFHVPDPFWLPTPKMLSSWRRNGLGNFIQLRFH
;
A
#
# COMPACT_ATOMS: atom_id res chain seq x y z
N MET A 1 -8.43 12.67 18.34
CA MET A 1 -8.23 11.93 17.08
C MET A 1 -9.21 12.51 16.09
N THR A 2 -8.74 12.87 14.91
CA THR A 2 -9.54 13.57 13.91
C THR A 2 -10.29 12.53 13.09
N THR A 3 -11.59 12.75 12.89
CA THR A 3 -12.39 11.98 11.94
C THR A 3 -12.42 12.73 10.61
N LEU A 4 -12.42 12.01 9.50
CA LEU A 4 -12.70 12.59 8.19
C LEU A 4 -14.06 13.31 8.20
N SER A 5 -14.15 14.46 7.55
CA SER A 5 -15.41 15.17 7.34
C SER A 5 -16.34 14.39 6.41
N GLU A 6 -17.64 14.74 6.42
CA GLU A 6 -18.61 14.15 5.48
C GLU A 6 -18.20 14.39 4.02
N ASP A 7 -17.68 15.59 3.70
CA ASP A 7 -17.18 15.90 2.35
C ASP A 7 -15.98 15.03 1.95
N ALA A 8 -15.02 14.81 2.85
CA ALA A 8 -13.88 13.93 2.58
C ALA A 8 -14.34 12.49 2.34
N LEU A 9 -15.31 12.00 3.12
CA LEU A 9 -15.89 10.67 2.94
C LEU A 9 -16.62 10.55 1.60
N ALA A 10 -17.40 11.57 1.21
CA ALA A 10 -18.10 11.60 -0.07
C ALA A 10 -17.14 11.62 -1.26
N ILE A 11 -16.06 12.41 -1.19
CA ILE A 11 -14.99 12.41 -2.22
C ILE A 11 -14.35 11.03 -2.31
N ARG A 12 -14.02 10.41 -1.17
CA ARG A 12 -13.43 9.06 -1.15
C ARG A 12 -14.37 8.03 -1.78
N GLU A 13 -15.65 8.07 -1.43
CA GLU A 13 -16.67 7.19 -2.02
C GLU A 13 -16.71 7.33 -3.53
N ARG A 14 -16.78 8.57 -4.04
CA ARG A 14 -16.78 8.86 -5.47
C ARG A 14 -15.55 8.33 -6.19
N ILE A 15 -14.36 8.53 -5.62
CA ILE A 15 -13.09 8.03 -6.17
C ILE A 15 -13.06 6.49 -6.18
N MET A 16 -13.37 5.87 -5.05
CA MET A 16 -13.33 4.40 -4.89
C MET A 16 -14.39 3.68 -5.73
N ALA A 17 -15.56 4.30 -5.94
CA ALA A 17 -16.60 3.75 -6.80
C ALA A 17 -16.11 3.60 -8.25
N GLU A 18 -15.51 4.64 -8.81
CA GLU A 18 -14.95 4.60 -10.17
C GLU A 18 -13.73 3.67 -10.26
N MET A 19 -12.85 3.71 -9.26
CA MET A 19 -11.70 2.80 -9.21
C MET A 19 -12.17 1.34 -9.24
N ARG A 20 -13.19 0.97 -8.46
CA ARG A 20 -13.66 -0.41 -8.43
C ARG A 20 -14.49 -0.83 -9.66
N SER A 21 -15.18 0.09 -10.35
CA SER A 21 -15.96 -0.27 -11.54
C SER A 21 -15.13 -0.27 -12.83
N GLU A 22 -14.33 0.78 -13.02
CA GLU A 22 -13.61 1.06 -14.26
C GLU A 22 -12.11 0.75 -14.19
N GLY A 23 -11.52 0.72 -12.99
CA GLY A 23 -10.07 0.66 -12.82
C GLY A 23 -9.37 1.98 -13.11
N THR A 24 -10.11 3.09 -13.08
CA THR A 24 -9.61 4.46 -13.27
C THR A 24 -9.95 5.34 -12.07
N SER A 25 -9.39 6.55 -12.02
CA SER A 25 -9.73 7.55 -10.99
C SER A 25 -10.26 8.81 -11.67
N PRO A 26 -11.24 9.51 -11.06
CA PRO A 26 -11.60 10.84 -11.52
C PRO A 26 -10.40 11.78 -11.38
N THR A 27 -10.33 12.77 -12.28
CA THR A 27 -9.35 13.85 -12.20
C THR A 27 -9.73 14.85 -11.11
N ILE A 28 -8.76 15.61 -10.63
CA ILE A 28 -9.04 16.69 -9.66
C ILE A 28 -10.03 17.71 -10.24
N ALA A 29 -9.92 18.04 -11.53
CA ALA A 29 -10.86 18.93 -12.21
C ALA A 29 -12.31 18.39 -12.22
N GLN A 30 -12.49 17.08 -12.41
CA GLN A 30 -13.81 16.44 -12.32
C GLN A 30 -14.37 16.52 -10.91
N LEU A 31 -13.56 16.22 -9.89
CA LEU A 31 -13.97 16.31 -8.49
C LEU A 31 -14.34 17.75 -8.09
N LEU A 32 -13.56 18.75 -8.50
CA LEU A 32 -13.87 20.16 -8.26
C LEU A 32 -15.23 20.57 -8.86
N SER A 33 -15.46 20.15 -10.10
CA SER A 33 -16.72 20.44 -10.80
C SER A 33 -17.91 19.72 -10.17
N GLU A 34 -17.76 18.46 -9.77
CA GLU A 34 -18.85 17.63 -9.22
C GLU A 34 -19.28 18.09 -7.83
N PHE A 35 -18.31 18.43 -6.97
CA PHE A 35 -18.57 18.86 -5.60
C PHE A 35 -18.74 20.38 -5.45
N ALA A 36 -18.62 21.14 -6.56
CA ALA A 36 -18.78 22.59 -6.58
C ALA A 36 -17.92 23.32 -5.53
N MET A 37 -16.65 22.92 -5.39
CA MET A 37 -15.71 23.48 -4.41
C MET A 37 -14.50 24.13 -5.06
N SER A 38 -13.81 24.99 -4.31
CA SER A 38 -12.55 25.61 -4.73
C SER A 38 -11.37 24.63 -4.67
N ASP A 39 -10.30 24.95 -5.39
CA ASP A 39 -9.03 24.22 -5.33
C ASP A 39 -8.46 24.13 -3.90
N GLU A 40 -8.61 25.20 -3.11
CA GLU A 40 -8.11 25.26 -1.73
C GLU A 40 -8.87 24.30 -0.82
N GLU A 41 -10.21 24.26 -0.93
CA GLU A 41 -11.05 23.32 -0.18
C GLU A 41 -10.73 21.87 -0.56
N MET A 42 -10.64 21.58 -1.86
CA MET A 42 -10.29 20.24 -2.36
C MET A 42 -8.89 19.81 -1.87
N ALA A 43 -7.90 20.70 -1.92
CA ALA A 43 -6.55 20.39 -1.49
C ALA A 43 -6.47 20.06 0.02
N LEU A 44 -7.32 20.67 0.85
CA LEU A 44 -7.43 20.33 2.27
C LEU A 44 -8.05 18.94 2.47
N LEU A 45 -9.15 18.64 1.78
CA LEU A 45 -9.82 17.34 1.88
C LEU A 45 -8.93 16.19 1.36
N LEU A 46 -8.23 16.39 0.24
CA LEU A 46 -7.27 15.41 -0.28
C LEU A 46 -6.09 15.19 0.66
N ARG A 47 -5.63 16.24 1.35
CA ARG A 47 -4.58 16.10 2.38
C ARG A 47 -5.07 15.28 3.57
N ASP A 48 -6.32 15.46 4.00
CA ASP A 48 -6.91 14.65 5.06
C ASP A 48 -7.06 13.19 4.61
N LEU A 49 -7.45 12.94 3.37
CA LEU A 49 -7.50 11.59 2.78
C LEU A 49 -6.11 10.95 2.62
N GLU A 50 -5.08 11.71 2.25
CA GLU A 50 -3.67 11.27 2.29
C GLU A 50 -3.26 10.91 3.72
N GLY A 51 -3.61 11.75 4.69
CA GLY A 51 -3.37 11.52 6.11
C GLY A 51 -4.05 10.26 6.66
N ALA A 52 -5.22 9.91 6.11
CA ALA A 52 -5.96 8.69 6.40
C ALA A 52 -5.53 7.49 5.54
N ILE A 53 -4.47 7.59 4.74
CA ILE A 53 -3.95 6.50 3.90
C ILE A 53 -5.03 6.02 2.90
N CYS A 54 -5.85 6.94 2.39
CA CYS A 54 -6.90 6.66 1.41
C CYS A 54 -6.46 6.96 -0.03
N VAL A 55 -5.72 8.05 -0.22
CA VAL A 55 -5.24 8.49 -1.54
C VAL A 55 -3.80 8.99 -1.47
N ALA A 56 -3.18 9.21 -2.61
CA ALA A 56 -1.96 10.00 -2.74
C ALA A 56 -2.00 10.81 -4.04
N ARG A 57 -1.60 12.08 -3.98
CA ARG A 57 -1.38 12.90 -5.17
C ARG A 57 0.04 12.73 -5.69
N GLN A 58 0.17 12.80 -7.00
CA GLN A 58 1.42 12.72 -7.72
C GLN A 58 2.36 13.84 -7.29
N ASP A 59 3.64 13.51 -7.12
CA ASP A 59 4.70 14.45 -6.79
C ASP A 59 5.65 14.70 -7.98
N GLU A 60 6.55 15.68 -7.81
CA GLU A 60 7.51 16.08 -8.84
C GLU A 60 8.56 15.00 -9.13
N GLU A 61 8.82 14.10 -8.17
CA GLU A 61 9.82 13.05 -8.31
C GLU A 61 9.34 11.96 -9.30
N HIS A 62 8.03 11.69 -9.33
CA HIS A 62 7.48 10.57 -10.08
C HIS A 62 6.68 10.98 -11.33
N ALA A 63 6.16 12.22 -11.41
CA ALA A 63 5.26 12.66 -12.49
C ALA A 63 5.80 12.37 -13.91
N GLU A 64 7.09 12.60 -14.15
CA GLU A 64 7.74 12.43 -15.46
C GLU A 64 8.57 11.14 -15.54
N SER A 65 8.51 10.27 -14.54
CA SER A 65 9.30 9.04 -14.53
C SER A 65 8.75 8.04 -15.54
N SER A 66 9.61 7.62 -16.47
CA SER A 66 9.33 6.54 -17.43
C SER A 66 9.48 5.14 -16.82
N THR A 67 9.81 5.06 -15.54
CA THR A 67 9.96 3.81 -14.80
C THR A 67 9.21 3.85 -13.48
N PHE A 68 8.78 2.69 -13.01
CA PHE A 68 8.21 2.52 -11.68
C PHE A 68 8.89 1.34 -11.02
N GLN A 69 9.50 1.58 -9.85
CA GLN A 69 10.39 0.61 -9.22
C GLN A 69 11.37 0.01 -10.25
N GLY A 70 11.99 0.87 -11.06
CA GLY A 70 12.89 0.53 -12.18
C GLY A 70 12.41 -0.50 -13.20
N GLU A 71 11.11 -0.79 -13.27
CA GLU A 71 10.49 -1.42 -14.43
C GLU A 71 10.02 -0.34 -15.40
N ALA A 72 10.19 -0.55 -16.70
CA ALA A 72 9.76 0.40 -17.70
C ALA A 72 8.22 0.49 -17.76
N LEU A 73 7.70 1.71 -17.74
CA LEU A 73 6.26 1.95 -17.89
C LEU A 73 5.87 1.96 -19.37
N THR A 74 4.73 1.35 -19.66
CA THR A 74 4.14 1.33 -21.02
C THR A 74 3.17 2.48 -21.27
N ALA A 75 2.80 3.20 -20.21
CA ALA A 75 1.94 4.37 -20.22
C ALA A 75 2.48 5.38 -19.20
N PRO A 76 2.29 6.69 -19.41
CA PRO A 76 2.71 7.70 -18.44
C PRO A 76 1.97 7.52 -17.11
N GLN A 77 2.62 7.94 -16.04
CA GLN A 77 1.94 8.13 -14.76
C GLN A 77 1.00 9.35 -14.84
N PRO A 78 0.11 9.55 -13.86
CA PRO A 78 -0.71 10.75 -13.82
C PRO A 78 0.17 11.99 -13.71
N PRO A 79 -0.27 13.13 -14.25
CA PRO A 79 0.49 14.37 -14.18
C PRO A 79 0.58 14.88 -12.73
N LEU A 80 1.51 15.81 -12.50
CA LEU A 80 1.73 16.42 -11.19
C LEU A 80 0.41 16.96 -10.59
N GLY A 81 0.15 16.61 -9.32
CA GLY A 81 -1.04 17.05 -8.59
C GLY A 81 -2.29 16.16 -8.77
N GLU A 82 -2.33 15.29 -9.78
CA GLU A 82 -3.40 14.29 -9.94
C GLU A 82 -3.25 13.12 -8.98
N LEU A 83 -4.29 12.30 -8.84
CA LEU A 83 -4.24 11.11 -7.98
C LEU A 83 -3.34 10.04 -8.61
N VAL A 84 -2.26 9.67 -7.91
CA VAL A 84 -1.35 8.57 -8.29
C VAL A 84 -1.72 7.25 -7.62
N TYR A 85 -2.24 7.33 -6.39
CA TYR A 85 -2.77 6.17 -5.66
C TYR A 85 -4.18 6.44 -5.14
N VAL A 86 -5.04 5.45 -5.33
CA VAL A 86 -6.35 5.32 -4.70
C VAL A 86 -6.26 4.05 -3.86
N ARG A 87 -5.71 4.18 -2.66
CA ARG A 87 -5.11 3.06 -1.92
C ARG A 87 -6.14 1.97 -1.67
N PRO A 88 -5.89 0.71 -2.05
CA PRO A 88 -4.59 0.10 -2.42
C PRO A 88 -4.21 0.06 -3.92
N PHE A 89 -4.90 0.81 -4.78
CA PHE A 89 -4.71 0.80 -6.23
C PHE A 89 -3.76 1.90 -6.72
N ALA A 90 -3.02 1.60 -7.77
CA ALA A 90 -2.40 2.59 -8.65
C ALA A 90 -3.39 3.06 -9.70
N THR A 91 -3.38 4.35 -10.03
CA THR A 91 -4.22 4.95 -11.08
C THR A 91 -3.57 4.87 -12.47
N PHE A 92 -2.42 4.21 -12.57
CA PHE A 92 -1.66 4.01 -13.80
C PHE A 92 -1.26 2.55 -13.98
N LYS A 93 -0.95 2.18 -15.22
CA LYS A 93 -0.54 0.82 -15.56
C LYS A 93 0.89 0.57 -15.06
N ASN A 94 1.07 -0.47 -14.25
CA ASN A 94 2.37 -0.91 -13.75
C ASN A 94 2.49 -2.44 -13.80
N HIS A 95 3.59 -2.99 -13.26
CA HIS A 95 3.85 -4.43 -13.23
C HIS A 95 3.13 -5.19 -12.10
N TYR A 96 2.17 -4.59 -11.39
CA TYR A 96 1.31 -5.26 -10.41
C TYR A 96 -0.12 -5.40 -10.95
N ALA A 97 -0.27 -6.12 -12.05
CA ALA A 97 -1.55 -6.24 -12.74
C ALA A 97 -2.54 -7.09 -11.93
N ILE A 98 -3.73 -6.55 -11.68
CA ILE A 98 -4.80 -7.21 -10.92
C ILE A 98 -5.91 -7.63 -11.88
N THR A 99 -6.32 -8.89 -11.78
CA THR A 99 -7.44 -9.49 -12.50
C THR A 99 -8.52 -9.91 -11.52
N VAL A 100 -9.76 -9.49 -11.76
CA VAL A 100 -10.95 -9.83 -10.96
C VAL A 100 -12.05 -10.31 -11.89
N GLY A 101 -12.65 -11.46 -11.61
CA GLY A 101 -13.71 -12.01 -12.46
C GLY A 101 -13.29 -12.20 -13.94
N GLY A 102 -12.01 -12.49 -14.17
CA GLY A 102 -11.44 -12.64 -15.52
C GLY A 102 -11.13 -11.33 -16.26
N GLN A 103 -11.33 -10.17 -15.64
CA GLN A 103 -11.02 -8.86 -16.22
C GLN A 103 -9.78 -8.25 -15.57
N GLN A 104 -8.74 -7.99 -16.36
CA GLN A 104 -7.56 -7.24 -15.91
C GLN A 104 -7.80 -5.75 -16.18
N LYS A 105 -8.19 -5.01 -15.13
CA LYS A 105 -8.41 -3.55 -15.20
C LYS A 105 -7.54 -2.78 -14.21
N TRP A 106 -7.27 -3.38 -13.05
CA TRP A 106 -6.66 -2.69 -11.92
C TRP A 106 -5.17 -2.97 -11.81
N TYR A 107 -4.47 -2.11 -11.07
CA TYR A 107 -3.06 -2.25 -10.75
C TYR A 107 -2.87 -1.97 -9.25
N ALA A 108 -2.07 -2.79 -8.57
CA ALA A 108 -1.76 -2.52 -7.16
C ALA A 108 -0.69 -1.42 -7.08
N GLU A 109 -0.70 -0.65 -5.99
CA GLU A 109 0.35 0.37 -5.79
C GLU A 109 1.74 -0.23 -5.52
N CYS A 110 1.83 -1.42 -4.92
CA CYS A 110 3.10 -2.08 -4.65
C CYS A 110 2.93 -3.56 -4.25
N ALA A 111 4.04 -4.26 -4.05
CA ALA A 111 4.07 -5.67 -3.64
C ALA A 111 3.39 -5.95 -2.28
N VAL A 112 3.43 -4.98 -1.36
CA VAL A 112 2.85 -5.12 -0.01
C VAL A 112 1.33 -5.12 -0.09
N GLU A 113 0.74 -4.11 -0.73
CA GLU A 113 -0.71 -4.00 -0.89
C GLU A 113 -1.27 -5.09 -1.81
N ALA A 114 -0.51 -5.51 -2.82
CA ALA A 114 -0.86 -6.64 -3.68
C ALA A 114 -1.14 -7.94 -2.89
N CYS A 115 -0.53 -8.14 -1.72
CA CYS A 115 -0.74 -9.34 -0.91
C CYS A 115 -2.14 -9.39 -0.25
N ALA A 116 -2.80 -8.25 -0.06
CA ALA A 116 -4.09 -8.14 0.64
C ALA A 116 -5.22 -7.59 -0.26
N ILE A 117 -4.93 -7.35 -1.55
CA ILE A 117 -5.81 -6.66 -2.48
C ILE A 117 -7.17 -7.33 -2.67
N SER A 118 -7.26 -8.65 -2.48
CA SER A 118 -8.52 -9.39 -2.58
C SER A 118 -9.58 -8.91 -1.59
N GLY A 119 -9.19 -8.25 -0.50
CA GLY A 119 -10.14 -7.64 0.45
C GLY A 119 -10.93 -6.47 -0.11
N GLN A 120 -10.58 -5.96 -1.31
CA GLN A 120 -11.35 -4.94 -2.03
C GLN A 120 -12.48 -5.52 -2.89
N PHE A 121 -12.51 -6.85 -3.08
CA PHE A 121 -13.44 -7.54 -3.98
C PHE A 121 -14.08 -8.72 -3.24
N PRO A 122 -15.09 -8.48 -2.39
CA PRO A 122 -15.75 -9.53 -1.62
C PRO A 122 -16.28 -10.66 -2.52
N ASP A 123 -16.17 -11.88 -2.01
CA ASP A 123 -16.66 -13.13 -2.62
C ASP A 123 -16.10 -13.41 -4.03
N THR A 124 -15.01 -12.73 -4.41
CA THR A 124 -14.42 -12.84 -5.75
C THR A 124 -12.94 -13.15 -5.68
N GLU A 125 -12.50 -14.15 -6.43
CA GLU A 125 -11.07 -14.45 -6.59
C GLU A 125 -10.36 -13.30 -7.32
N VAL A 126 -9.22 -12.91 -6.77
CA VAL A 126 -8.36 -11.88 -7.31
C VAL A 126 -6.99 -12.46 -7.61
N ILE A 127 -6.53 -12.28 -8.85
CA ILE A 127 -5.21 -12.71 -9.31
C ILE A 127 -4.34 -11.46 -9.46
N VAL A 128 -3.13 -11.50 -8.91
CA VAL A 128 -2.10 -10.48 -9.18
C VAL A 128 -0.95 -11.12 -9.93
N ASP A 129 -0.63 -10.57 -11.09
CA ASP A 129 0.54 -10.94 -11.88
C ASP A 129 1.60 -9.84 -11.79
N SER A 130 2.85 -10.24 -11.58
CA SER A 130 3.99 -9.35 -11.44
C SER A 130 5.31 -10.03 -11.79
N VAL A 131 6.43 -9.40 -11.44
CA VAL A 131 7.78 -9.88 -11.69
C VAL A 131 8.65 -9.74 -10.44
N CYS A 132 9.66 -10.60 -10.33
CA CYS A 132 10.72 -10.47 -9.36
C CYS A 132 11.61 -9.29 -9.73
N ARG A 133 11.79 -8.36 -8.79
CA ARG A 133 12.59 -7.15 -8.98
C ARG A 133 14.06 -7.40 -9.33
N GLN A 134 14.65 -8.49 -8.84
CA GLN A 134 16.05 -8.83 -9.13
C GLN A 134 16.23 -9.60 -10.45
N THR A 135 15.32 -10.54 -10.74
CA THR A 135 15.56 -11.55 -11.78
C THR A 135 14.61 -11.44 -12.98
N GLY A 136 13.56 -10.61 -12.89
CA GLY A 136 12.48 -10.54 -13.87
C GLY A 136 11.57 -11.78 -13.91
N GLN A 137 11.81 -12.77 -13.06
CA GLN A 137 11.00 -14.00 -13.03
C GLN A 137 9.53 -13.68 -12.72
N PRO A 138 8.55 -14.27 -13.43
CA PRO A 138 7.14 -14.07 -13.15
C PRO A 138 6.75 -14.43 -11.72
N VAL A 139 5.88 -13.61 -11.15
CA VAL A 139 5.26 -13.76 -9.83
C VAL A 139 3.75 -13.76 -10.02
N ARG A 140 3.06 -14.66 -9.32
CA ARG A 140 1.60 -14.68 -9.27
C ARG A 140 1.11 -14.85 -7.85
N LEU A 141 0.12 -14.06 -7.47
CA LEU A 141 -0.67 -14.22 -6.24
C LEU A 141 -2.11 -14.55 -6.61
N VAL A 142 -2.77 -15.35 -5.79
CA VAL A 142 -4.22 -15.58 -5.83
C VAL A 142 -4.76 -15.32 -4.43
N GLY A 143 -5.75 -14.45 -4.32
CA GLY A 143 -6.38 -14.11 -3.07
C GLY A 143 -7.90 -14.14 -3.15
N LEU A 144 -8.54 -14.33 -2.00
CA LEU A 144 -9.99 -14.29 -1.81
C LEU A 144 -10.28 -13.63 -0.46
N ASP A 145 -11.16 -12.62 -0.41
CA ASP A 145 -11.60 -11.96 0.83
C ASP A 145 -10.46 -11.47 1.75
N GLY A 146 -9.40 -10.90 1.17
CA GLY A 146 -8.23 -10.40 1.89
C GLY A 146 -7.28 -11.50 2.39
N VAL A 147 -7.55 -12.76 2.05
CA VAL A 147 -6.71 -13.93 2.35
C VAL A 147 -5.96 -14.33 1.10
N LEU A 148 -4.64 -14.53 1.22
CA LEU A 148 -3.82 -15.11 0.18
C LEU A 148 -4.04 -16.63 0.15
N VAL A 149 -4.64 -17.14 -0.93
CA VAL A 149 -4.98 -18.57 -1.08
C VAL A 149 -3.90 -19.33 -1.83
N ASP A 150 -3.23 -18.67 -2.79
CA ASP A 150 -2.16 -19.28 -3.57
C ASP A 150 -1.11 -18.24 -3.98
N TYR A 151 0.11 -18.71 -4.28
CA TYR A 151 1.16 -17.88 -4.86
C TYR A 151 2.27 -18.73 -5.50
N SER A 152 2.89 -18.15 -6.52
CA SER A 152 4.04 -18.72 -7.23
C SER A 152 5.08 -17.63 -7.51
N PRO A 153 6.40 -17.93 -7.39
CA PRO A 153 6.97 -19.18 -6.91
C PRO A 153 6.71 -19.41 -5.41
N ARG A 154 6.81 -20.66 -4.92
CA ARG A 154 6.62 -20.95 -3.48
C ARG A 154 7.70 -20.34 -2.57
N THR A 155 8.83 -20.01 -3.17
CA THR A 155 9.96 -19.31 -2.53
C THR A 155 9.78 -17.79 -2.50
N LEU A 156 8.67 -17.26 -3.05
CA LEU A 156 8.41 -15.84 -3.14
C LEU A 156 8.57 -15.13 -1.79
N ARG A 157 9.16 -13.95 -1.88
CA ARG A 157 9.45 -13.03 -0.80
C ARG A 157 8.92 -11.65 -1.14
N VAL A 158 8.44 -10.94 -0.13
CA VAL A 158 7.99 -9.56 -0.21
C VAL A 158 8.96 -8.73 0.59
N HIS A 159 9.57 -7.74 -0.06
CA HIS A 159 10.37 -6.75 0.64
C HIS A 159 9.50 -5.54 0.96
N LEU A 160 9.53 -5.14 2.23
CA LEU A 160 9.01 -3.88 2.70
C LEU A 160 10.22 -3.00 2.99
N GLY A 161 10.53 -2.13 2.04
CA GLY A 161 11.61 -1.19 2.16
C GLY A 161 11.24 -0.02 3.06
N TYR A 162 12.26 0.56 3.67
CA TYR A 162 12.09 1.60 4.67
C TYR A 162 12.04 2.96 3.99
N PRO A 163 10.90 3.64 4.17
CA PRO A 163 10.98 4.77 5.06
C PRO A 163 9.75 4.88 5.97
N ILE A 164 9.41 3.88 6.79
CA ILE A 164 8.35 4.06 7.82
C ILE A 164 8.71 5.27 8.73
N ARG A 165 10.02 5.54 8.94
CA ARG A 165 10.51 6.76 9.61
C ARG A 165 10.23 8.06 8.87
N GLU A 166 10.07 8.03 7.55
CA GLU A 166 9.83 9.19 6.68
C GLU A 166 8.42 9.19 6.08
N MET A 167 7.53 8.30 6.58
CA MET A 167 6.14 8.11 6.15
C MET A 167 5.34 9.38 5.81
N PRO A 168 5.52 10.54 6.49
CA PRO A 168 4.77 11.73 6.10
C PRO A 168 5.36 12.55 4.95
N HIS A 169 6.62 12.34 4.56
CA HIS A 169 7.30 13.20 3.60
C HIS A 169 7.32 12.62 2.18
N ARG A 170 7.09 11.31 2.03
CA ARG A 170 7.13 10.59 0.75
C ARG A 170 6.03 9.53 0.69
N VAL A 171 4.78 9.99 0.79
CA VAL A 171 3.59 9.11 0.76
C VAL A 171 3.47 8.37 -0.59
N VAL A 172 3.90 9.00 -1.68
CA VAL A 172 4.04 8.37 -3.00
C VAL A 172 5.26 7.44 -3.01
N GLY A 173 6.43 7.99 -2.68
CA GLY A 173 7.72 7.30 -2.72
C GLY A 173 7.83 6.03 -1.86
N TRP A 174 6.94 5.82 -0.87
CA TRP A 174 6.95 4.60 -0.05
C TRP A 174 6.78 3.34 -0.90
N CYS A 175 5.87 3.39 -1.86
CA CYS A 175 5.54 2.26 -2.72
C CYS A 175 6.78 1.81 -3.51
N ASP A 176 7.69 2.71 -3.88
CA ASP A 176 8.87 2.39 -4.69
C ASP A 176 9.83 1.40 -4.05
N TYR A 177 9.79 1.29 -2.72
CA TYR A 177 10.68 0.43 -1.96
C TYR A 177 10.09 -0.97 -1.68
N ASN A 178 8.87 -1.24 -2.17
CA ASN A 178 8.11 -2.44 -1.83
C ASN A 178 7.99 -3.35 -3.05
N SER A 179 8.78 -4.43 -3.08
CA SER A 179 8.97 -5.27 -4.27
C SER A 179 8.84 -6.76 -3.98
N PHE A 180 8.47 -7.53 -5.02
CA PHE A 180 8.53 -8.99 -5.00
C PHE A 180 9.92 -9.52 -5.36
N PHE A 181 10.31 -10.61 -4.70
CA PHE A 181 11.52 -11.36 -4.98
C PHE A 181 11.20 -12.85 -5.09
N ALA A 182 11.58 -13.49 -6.19
CA ALA A 182 11.29 -14.89 -6.46
C ALA A 182 11.83 -15.85 -5.37
N SER A 183 12.86 -15.45 -4.64
CA SER A 183 13.46 -16.21 -3.54
C SER A 183 14.12 -15.29 -2.50
N GLU A 184 14.49 -15.87 -1.36
CA GLU A 184 15.34 -15.18 -0.37
C GLU A 184 16.69 -14.77 -0.97
N ASP A 185 17.28 -15.61 -1.83
CA ASP A 185 18.55 -15.32 -2.50
C ASP A 185 18.44 -14.12 -3.44
N ALA A 186 17.34 -14.02 -4.21
CA ALA A 186 17.07 -12.86 -5.05
C ALA A 186 16.93 -11.57 -4.21
N ALA A 187 16.24 -11.64 -3.06
CA ALA A 187 16.14 -10.52 -2.14
C ALA A 187 17.50 -10.14 -1.52
N ASN A 188 18.31 -11.14 -1.15
CA ASN A 188 19.66 -10.93 -0.61
C ASN A 188 20.59 -10.27 -1.62
N GLN A 189 20.58 -10.74 -2.87
CA GLN A 189 21.37 -10.16 -3.95
C GLN A 189 20.99 -8.70 -4.18
N TRP A 190 19.69 -8.42 -4.33
CA TRP A 190 19.21 -7.06 -4.53
C TRP A 190 19.61 -6.12 -3.40
N ARG A 191 19.49 -6.56 -2.14
CA ARG A 191 19.92 -5.79 -0.96
C ARG A 191 21.42 -5.53 -0.93
N ALA A 192 22.24 -6.46 -1.41
CA ALA A 192 23.68 -6.29 -1.49
C ALA A 192 24.06 -5.25 -2.56
N GLU A 193 23.27 -5.17 -3.64
CA GLU A 193 23.44 -4.19 -4.72
C GLU A 193 22.88 -2.80 -4.35
N HIS A 194 21.94 -2.74 -3.39
CA HIS A 194 21.27 -1.51 -2.92
C HIS A 194 21.38 -1.33 -1.39
N PRO A 195 22.59 -1.25 -0.82
CA PRO A 195 22.79 -1.20 0.63
C PRO A 195 22.21 0.06 1.30
N GLU A 196 21.94 1.11 0.54
CA GLU A 196 21.26 2.33 0.98
C GLU A 196 19.76 2.11 1.27
N LEU A 197 19.16 1.07 0.67
CA LEU A 197 17.76 0.73 0.83
C LEU A 197 17.58 -0.29 1.96
N ALA A 198 17.48 0.23 3.18
CA ALA A 198 17.13 -0.59 4.34
C ALA A 198 15.69 -1.12 4.22
N GLY A 199 15.42 -2.28 4.80
CA GLY A 199 14.09 -2.87 4.76
C GLY A 199 14.02 -4.22 5.43
N VAL A 200 12.85 -4.85 5.33
CA VAL A 200 12.64 -6.20 5.85
C VAL A 200 11.97 -7.07 4.79
N THR A 201 12.31 -8.35 4.78
CA THR A 201 11.67 -9.33 3.90
C THR A 201 10.78 -10.29 4.68
N ARG A 202 9.61 -10.60 4.13
CA ARG A 202 8.61 -11.52 4.67
C ARG A 202 8.07 -12.44 3.60
N SER A 203 7.37 -13.49 4.03
CA SER A 203 6.53 -14.26 3.12
C SER A 203 5.30 -13.44 2.69
N PRO A 204 4.74 -13.72 1.50
CA PRO A 204 3.47 -13.13 1.05
C PRO A 204 2.32 -13.35 2.05
N VAL A 205 2.28 -14.51 2.71
CA VAL A 205 1.24 -14.84 3.70
C VAL A 205 1.35 -13.97 4.95
N GLU A 206 2.56 -13.78 5.48
CA GLU A 206 2.77 -12.87 6.62
C GLU A 206 2.39 -11.44 6.26
N MET A 207 2.72 -11.00 5.03
CA MET A 207 2.39 -9.66 4.57
C MET A 207 0.88 -9.47 4.39
N ALA A 208 0.18 -10.42 3.77
CA ALA A 208 -1.28 -10.40 3.64
C ALA A 208 -1.95 -10.30 5.01
N ARG A 209 -1.53 -11.12 5.99
CA ARG A 209 -2.05 -11.09 7.36
C ARG A 209 -1.77 -9.78 8.07
N LEU A 210 -0.57 -9.23 7.90
CA LEU A 210 -0.23 -7.94 8.47
C LEU A 210 -1.17 -6.86 7.94
N ILE A 211 -1.33 -6.76 6.62
CA ILE A 211 -2.10 -5.69 5.99
C ILE A 211 -3.60 -5.85 6.29
N THR A 212 -4.19 -7.02 6.03
CA THR A 212 -5.61 -7.30 6.29
C THR A 212 -5.96 -7.22 7.78
N GLY A 213 -5.04 -7.64 8.66
CA GLY A 213 -5.22 -7.60 10.11
C GLY A 213 -4.80 -6.28 10.78
N SER A 214 -4.41 -5.26 10.01
CA SER A 214 -4.10 -3.94 10.54
C SER A 214 -4.66 -2.84 9.63
N ILE A 215 -3.82 -2.20 8.83
CA ILE A 215 -4.16 -0.99 8.10
C ILE A 215 -5.19 -1.19 6.98
N ALA A 216 -5.46 -2.39 6.49
CA ALA A 216 -6.48 -2.61 5.46
C ALA A 216 -7.83 -3.05 6.01
N GLN A 217 -7.95 -3.23 7.32
CA GLN A 217 -9.21 -3.66 7.94
C GLN A 217 -10.31 -2.61 7.67
N GLY A 218 -11.42 -3.05 7.06
CA GLY A 218 -12.54 -2.19 6.68
C GLY A 218 -12.27 -1.28 5.48
N ARG A 219 -11.14 -1.43 4.76
CA ARG A 219 -10.79 -0.53 3.65
C ARG A 219 -11.77 -0.58 2.47
N HIS A 220 -12.54 -1.65 2.35
CA HIS A 220 -13.62 -1.75 1.37
C HIS A 220 -14.79 -0.79 1.69
N ASP A 221 -14.99 -0.42 2.96
CA ASP A 221 -16.04 0.49 3.41
C ASP A 221 -15.70 1.93 3.03
N TYR A 222 -16.70 2.71 2.62
CA TYR A 222 -16.49 4.12 2.24
C TYR A 222 -16.09 5.02 3.40
N SER A 223 -16.55 4.70 4.62
CA SER A 223 -16.21 5.38 5.86
C SER A 223 -14.85 5.00 6.45
N TYR A 224 -14.04 4.21 5.73
CA TYR A 224 -12.78 3.68 6.21
C TYR A 224 -11.84 4.78 6.77
N GLN A 225 -11.26 4.48 7.91
CA GLN A 225 -10.09 5.13 8.48
C GLN A 225 -9.17 4.05 9.05
N PRO A 226 -7.84 4.26 9.06
CA PRO A 226 -6.91 3.26 9.53
C PRO A 226 -7.04 3.04 11.04
N HIS A 227 -7.32 1.79 11.43
CA HIS A 227 -7.31 1.35 12.82
C HIS A 227 -6.19 0.33 13.04
N LEU A 228 -5.43 0.49 14.12
CA LEU A 228 -4.42 -0.49 14.54
C LEU A 228 -4.95 -1.29 15.74
N PRO A 229 -5.31 -2.58 15.56
CA PRO A 229 -5.81 -3.43 16.64
C PRO A 229 -4.62 -3.97 17.46
N VAL A 230 -4.15 -3.18 18.42
CA VAL A 230 -2.89 -3.39 19.15
C VAL A 230 -2.82 -4.75 19.83
N LEU A 231 -3.90 -5.20 20.49
CA LEU A 231 -3.90 -6.50 21.17
C LEU A 231 -3.91 -7.66 20.18
N THR A 232 -4.68 -7.56 19.11
CA THR A 232 -4.68 -8.53 18.02
C THR A 232 -3.29 -8.65 17.40
N MET A 233 -2.66 -7.52 17.06
CA MET A 233 -1.29 -7.50 16.53
C MET A 233 -0.29 -8.10 17.53
N ALA A 234 -0.41 -7.80 18.83
CA ALA A 234 0.45 -8.36 19.87
C ALA A 234 0.27 -9.89 20.05
N ARG A 235 -0.95 -10.39 19.92
CA ARG A 235 -1.25 -11.83 19.99
C ARG A 235 -0.79 -12.59 18.75
N GLN A 236 -0.84 -11.95 17.58
CA GLN A 236 -0.55 -12.55 16.28
C GLN A 236 0.78 -12.09 15.67
N MET A 237 1.69 -11.52 16.49
CA MET A 237 2.94 -10.93 16.00
C MET A 237 3.74 -11.86 15.09
N ARG A 238 3.78 -13.16 15.42
CA ARG A 238 4.50 -14.15 14.60
C ARG A 238 3.85 -14.35 13.24
N GLU A 239 2.52 -14.48 13.20
CA GLU A 239 1.77 -14.76 11.98
C GLU A 239 1.74 -13.57 11.02
N MET A 240 1.88 -12.35 11.55
CA MET A 240 1.97 -11.10 10.81
C MET A 240 3.42 -10.71 10.43
N GLY A 241 4.42 -11.55 10.71
CA GLY A 241 5.82 -11.20 10.45
C GLY A 241 6.36 -10.03 11.30
N LEU A 242 5.73 -9.73 12.45
CA LEU A 242 6.18 -8.69 13.39
C LEU A 242 7.34 -9.15 14.29
N THR A 243 7.74 -10.41 14.18
CA THR A 243 8.86 -11.01 14.91
C THR A 243 9.96 -11.46 13.98
N ARG A 244 11.17 -11.63 14.53
CA ARG A 244 12.29 -12.32 13.88
C ARG A 244 12.76 -13.48 14.73
N ALA A 245 13.24 -14.54 14.07
CA ALA A 245 13.91 -15.64 14.76
C ALA A 245 15.30 -15.20 15.23
N THR A 246 15.63 -15.47 16.49
CA THR A 246 16.99 -15.36 17.04
C THR A 246 17.84 -16.54 16.57
N ARG A 247 19.16 -16.48 16.78
CA ARG A 247 20.08 -17.60 16.51
C ARG A 247 19.69 -18.90 17.23
N LEU A 248 18.97 -18.80 18.35
CA LEU A 248 18.50 -19.93 19.15
C LEU A 248 17.07 -20.36 18.77
N GLY A 249 16.47 -19.80 17.71
CA GLY A 249 15.12 -20.15 17.25
C GLY A 249 13.97 -19.48 18.02
N PHE A 250 14.25 -18.70 19.07
CA PHE A 250 13.22 -17.92 19.75
C PHE A 250 12.75 -16.76 18.87
N HIS A 251 11.45 -16.52 18.83
CA HIS A 251 10.88 -15.35 18.17
C HIS A 251 10.88 -14.15 19.11
N VAL A 252 11.46 -13.04 18.66
CA VAL A 252 11.45 -11.76 19.38
C VAL A 252 10.86 -10.67 18.49
N PRO A 253 10.27 -9.60 19.04
CA PRO A 253 9.83 -8.45 18.26
C PRO A 253 10.94 -7.96 17.33
N ASP A 254 10.61 -7.74 16.06
CA ASP A 254 11.58 -7.23 15.10
C ASP A 254 11.72 -5.70 15.29
N PRO A 255 12.93 -5.18 15.60
CA PRO A 255 13.14 -3.74 15.79
C PRO A 255 12.72 -2.89 14.58
N PHE A 256 12.62 -3.50 13.39
CA PHE A 256 12.08 -2.85 12.21
C PHE A 256 10.70 -2.21 12.43
N TRP A 257 9.84 -2.86 13.22
CA TRP A 257 8.47 -2.40 13.48
C TRP A 257 8.35 -1.41 14.64
N LEU A 258 9.42 -1.17 15.38
CA LEU A 258 9.36 -0.32 16.56
C LEU A 258 9.42 1.16 16.17
N PRO A 259 8.48 1.98 16.65
CA PRO A 259 8.48 3.40 16.34
C PRO A 259 9.71 4.09 16.93
N THR A 260 10.31 5.01 16.17
CA THR A 260 11.39 5.86 16.70
C THR A 260 10.86 7.22 17.13
N PRO A 261 11.53 7.92 18.07
CA PRO A 261 11.13 9.27 18.47
C PRO A 261 11.03 10.26 17.29
N LYS A 262 11.96 10.18 16.32
CA LYS A 262 11.94 10.99 15.09
C LYS A 262 10.67 10.74 14.27
N MET A 263 10.29 9.47 14.12
CA MET A 263 9.09 9.06 13.40
C MET A 263 7.82 9.59 14.07
N LEU A 264 7.68 9.39 15.39
CA LEU A 264 6.53 9.89 16.16
C LEU A 264 6.39 11.42 16.06
N SER A 265 7.50 12.15 16.19
CA SER A 265 7.53 13.60 16.01
C SER A 265 7.12 14.01 14.59
N SER A 266 7.59 13.28 13.58
CA SER A 266 7.24 13.55 12.19
C SER A 266 5.76 13.28 11.89
N TRP A 267 5.23 12.14 12.33
CA TRP A 267 3.81 11.80 12.17
C TRP A 267 2.89 12.83 12.79
N ARG A 268 3.28 13.38 13.95
CA ARG A 268 2.54 14.47 14.60
C ARG A 268 2.61 15.77 13.82
N ARG A 269 3.78 16.15 13.30
CA ARG A 269 3.96 17.42 12.56
C ARG A 269 3.21 17.45 11.22
N ASN A 270 3.05 16.29 10.59
CA ASN A 270 2.48 16.18 9.24
C ASN A 270 1.06 15.59 9.23
N GLY A 271 0.37 15.53 10.37
CA GLY A 271 -1.05 15.15 10.44
C GLY A 271 -1.36 13.65 10.33
N LEU A 272 -0.44 12.78 9.87
CA LEU A 272 -0.64 11.32 9.81
C LEU A 272 -1.08 10.71 11.17
N GLY A 273 -0.53 11.21 12.28
CA GLY A 273 -0.89 10.72 13.61
C GLY A 273 -2.34 11.02 14.03
N ASN A 274 -3.02 11.93 13.34
CA ASN A 274 -4.38 12.33 13.71
C ASN A 274 -5.44 11.30 13.29
N PHE A 275 -5.15 10.49 12.27
CA PHE A 275 -6.10 9.58 11.62
C PHE A 275 -5.83 8.09 11.91
N ILE A 276 -4.64 7.71 12.39
CA ILE A 276 -4.33 6.32 12.78
C ILE A 276 -4.88 6.04 14.19
N GLN A 277 -6.00 5.32 14.28
CA GLN A 277 -6.67 5.04 15.55
C GLN A 277 -6.12 3.76 16.21
N LEU A 278 -5.58 3.89 17.42
CA LEU A 278 -5.22 2.73 18.24
C LEU A 278 -6.48 2.13 18.86
N ARG A 279 -6.71 0.83 18.65
CA ARG A 279 -7.78 0.07 19.29
C ARG A 279 -7.18 -1.06 20.11
N PHE A 280 -7.62 -1.19 21.36
CA PHE A 280 -7.11 -2.20 22.31
C PHE A 280 -8.05 -3.40 22.40
N HIS A 281 -8.37 -4.04 21.28
CA HIS A 281 -9.14 -5.29 21.22
C HIS A 281 -8.36 -6.42 20.54
#